data_AF-A0A0K1EGT7-F1
#
_entry.id   AF-A0A0K1EGT7-F1
#
_cell.length_a   1.000
_cell.length_b   1.000
_cell.length_c   1.000
_cell.angle_alpha   90.00
_cell.angle_beta   90.00
_cell.angle_gamma   90.00
#
_symmetry.space_group_name_H-M   'P 1'
#
loop_
_entity.id
_entity.type
_entity.pdbx_description
1 polymer ?
#
loop_
_entity_poly.entity_id
_entity_poly.type
_entity_poly.pdbx_seq_one_letter_code
_entity_poly.pdbx_strand_id
1 'polypeptide(L)'
;MSRLQLGDQSWTLRKASLTIYHGAAAEADWNLALDHAGETLWLAGTITPGPHAPEALLGAEVTVDLRSLDEVVSHLLGRAVTLYPNGQEVCALVFRLTASPQGVHFAATAPCDWDRYLQTFDHDHPVTLELDIDAALTALHPGRLP
;
A
#
# COMPACT_ATOMS: atom_id res chain seq x y z
N MET A 1 6.90 13.82 -2.83
CA MET A 1 7.52 13.32 -1.58
C MET A 1 6.47 12.44 -0.96
N SER A 2 6.81 11.18 -0.71
CA SER A 2 5.82 10.16 -0.34
C SER A 2 5.61 10.13 1.18
N ARG A 3 4.38 9.86 1.61
CA ARG A 3 3.94 9.89 3.00
C ARG A 3 3.01 8.72 3.31
N LEU A 4 3.14 8.20 4.53
CA LEU A 4 2.16 7.36 5.19
C LEU A 4 1.72 8.05 6.47
N GLN A 5 0.42 8.10 6.74
CA GLN A 5 -0.12 8.65 7.98
C GLN A 5 -1.13 7.68 8.60
N LEU A 6 -1.11 7.55 9.93
CA LEU A 6 -2.06 6.77 10.70
C LEU A 6 -2.42 7.53 11.98
N GLY A 7 -3.65 8.06 12.04
CA GLY A 7 -4.05 9.00 13.07
C GLY A 7 -3.16 10.25 13.06
N ASP A 8 -2.56 10.56 14.21
CA ASP A 8 -1.65 11.70 14.39
C ASP A 8 -0.20 11.38 14.01
N GLN A 9 0.11 10.12 13.68
CA GLN A 9 1.46 9.70 13.32
C GLN A 9 1.68 9.79 11.83
N SER A 10 2.78 10.40 11.41
CA SER A 10 3.11 10.63 10.00
C SER A 10 4.57 10.29 9.74
N TRP A 11 4.80 9.50 8.69
CA TRP A 11 6.13 9.10 8.24
C TRP A 11 6.35 9.54 6.81
N THR A 12 7.52 10.13 6.59
CA THR A 12 8.01 10.42 5.25
C THR A 12 8.77 9.21 4.71
N LEU A 13 8.53 8.92 3.43
CA LEU A 13 9.22 7.90 2.66
C LEU A 13 10.14 8.60 1.66
N ARG A 14 11.40 8.21 1.64
CA ARG A 14 12.43 8.86 0.81
C ARG A 14 12.23 8.53 -0.67
N LYS A 15 11.88 7.29 -0.96
CA LYS A 15 11.68 6.77 -2.32
C LYS A 15 10.65 5.65 -2.28
N ALA A 16 9.86 5.55 -3.34
CA ALA A 16 9.03 4.39 -3.60
C ALA A 16 9.32 3.82 -5.00
N SER A 17 9.38 2.49 -5.11
CA SER A 17 9.70 1.79 -6.36
C SER A 17 8.76 0.62 -6.57
N LEU A 18 8.03 0.67 -7.69
CA LEU A 18 6.99 -0.28 -8.04
C LEU A 18 7.52 -1.30 -9.06
N THR A 19 7.35 -2.58 -8.74
CA THR A 19 7.54 -3.68 -9.69
C THR A 19 6.23 -4.44 -9.84
N ILE A 20 5.87 -4.76 -11.08
CA ILE A 20 4.64 -5.49 -11.42
C ILE A 20 5.03 -6.80 -12.10
N TYR A 21 4.55 -7.92 -11.56
CA TYR A 21 4.98 -9.28 -11.94
C TYR A 21 3.94 -10.02 -12.78
N HIS A 22 2.64 -9.80 -12.53
CA HIS A 22 1.58 -10.54 -13.19
C HIS A 22 0.46 -9.60 -13.63
N GLY A 23 -0.20 -9.95 -14.73
CA GLY A 23 -1.41 -9.27 -15.21
C GLY A 23 -2.65 -10.16 -15.02
N ALA A 24 -2.59 -11.14 -14.13
CA ALA A 24 -3.66 -12.09 -13.88
C ALA A 24 -4.15 -11.91 -12.44
N ALA A 25 -5.40 -11.47 -12.29
CA ALA A 25 -6.01 -10.93 -11.06
C ALA A 25 -6.17 -11.92 -9.87
N ALA A 26 -5.54 -13.10 -9.90
CA ALA A 26 -5.72 -14.16 -8.91
C ALA A 26 -4.65 -14.18 -7.79
N GLU A 27 -3.51 -13.51 -7.98
CA GLU A 27 -2.39 -13.49 -7.01
C GLU A 27 -1.83 -12.06 -6.87
N ALA A 28 -1.09 -11.81 -5.77
CA ALA A 28 -0.38 -10.54 -5.59
C ALA A 28 0.58 -10.33 -6.77
N ASP A 29 0.34 -9.27 -7.53
CA ASP A 29 0.92 -9.06 -8.85
C ASP A 29 1.74 -7.76 -8.93
N TRP A 30 1.85 -7.03 -7.80
CA TRP A 30 2.78 -5.92 -7.63
C TRP A 30 3.45 -5.90 -6.25
N ASN A 31 4.68 -5.40 -6.22
CA ASN A 31 5.43 -5.06 -5.01
C ASN A 31 5.89 -3.60 -5.07
N LEU A 32 5.69 -2.89 -3.97
CA LEU A 32 6.10 -1.51 -3.77
C LEU A 32 7.14 -1.46 -2.65
N ALA A 33 8.39 -1.20 -3.04
CA ALA A 33 9.47 -0.95 -2.10
C ALA A 33 9.39 0.50 -1.59
N LEU A 34 9.39 0.69 -0.28
CA LEU A 34 9.37 2.00 0.39
C LEU A 34 10.68 2.17 1.17
N ASP A 35 11.47 3.18 0.83
CA ASP A 35 12.70 3.52 1.56
C ASP A 35 12.35 4.43 2.75
N HIS A 36 12.60 3.93 3.96
CA HIS A 36 12.42 4.67 5.21
C HIS A 36 13.62 4.44 6.13
N ALA A 37 14.25 5.53 6.59
CA ALA A 37 15.38 5.50 7.52
C ALA A 37 16.56 4.57 7.13
N GLY A 38 16.76 4.28 5.84
CA GLY A 38 17.81 3.38 5.35
C GLY A 38 17.39 1.91 5.28
N GLU A 39 16.14 1.61 5.61
CA GLU A 39 15.52 0.29 5.48
C GLU A 39 14.49 0.27 4.34
N THR A 40 14.24 -0.91 3.79
CA THR A 40 13.22 -1.11 2.75
C THR A 40 12.03 -1.84 3.34
N LEU A 41 10.88 -1.17 3.32
CA LEU A 41 9.58 -1.72 3.70
C LEU A 41 8.81 -2.11 2.42
N TRP A 42 7.95 -3.12 2.51
CA TRP A 42 7.28 -3.68 1.34
C TRP A 42 5.77 -3.64 1.50
N LEU A 43 5.09 -3.01 0.54
CA LEU A 43 3.67 -3.22 0.31
C LEU A 43 3.50 -4.14 -0.90
N ALA A 44 2.51 -5.02 -0.85
CA ALA A 44 2.15 -5.89 -1.95
C ALA A 44 0.63 -5.87 -2.14
N GLY A 45 0.17 -6.37 -3.27
CA GLY A 45 -1.26 -6.48 -3.53
C GLY A 45 -1.58 -6.87 -4.96
N THR A 46 -2.82 -6.65 -5.37
CA THR A 46 -3.30 -6.99 -6.72
C THR A 46 -3.66 -5.75 -7.54
N ILE A 47 -3.63 -5.84 -8.87
CA ILE A 47 -4.13 -4.83 -9.80
C ILE A 47 -5.18 -5.42 -10.75
N THR A 48 -6.34 -4.77 -10.87
CA THR A 48 -7.49 -5.24 -11.65
C THR A 48 -8.03 -4.15 -12.59
N PRO A 49 -8.18 -4.43 -13.90
CA PRO A 49 -7.64 -5.59 -14.60
C PRO A 49 -6.10 -5.55 -14.61
N GLY A 50 -5.47 -6.72 -14.72
CA GLY A 50 -4.02 -6.79 -14.77
C GLY A 50 -3.44 -6.03 -15.98
N PRO A 51 -2.47 -5.12 -15.79
CA PRO A 51 -1.98 -4.23 -16.82
C PRO A 51 -1.05 -4.97 -17.78
N HIS A 52 -1.40 -4.96 -19.07
CA HIS A 52 -0.53 -5.51 -20.13
C HIS A 52 0.51 -4.51 -20.64
N ALA A 53 0.36 -3.23 -20.30
CA ALA A 53 1.26 -2.14 -20.67
C ALA A 53 1.23 -1.03 -19.60
N PRO A 54 2.28 -0.20 -19.47
CA PRO A 54 2.35 0.84 -18.45
C PRO A 54 1.18 1.84 -18.49
N GLU A 55 0.68 2.18 -19.68
CA GLU A 55 -0.46 3.08 -19.87
C GLU A 55 -1.76 2.52 -19.28
N ALA A 56 -1.89 1.20 -19.15
CA ALA A 56 -3.05 0.54 -18.56
C ALA A 56 -3.07 0.63 -17.03
N LEU A 57 -1.99 1.11 -16.40
CA LEU A 57 -1.93 1.31 -14.94
C LEU A 57 -2.81 2.47 -14.49
N LEU A 58 -2.91 3.52 -15.31
CA LEU A 58 -3.61 4.73 -14.91
C LEU A 58 -5.11 4.47 -14.86
N GLY A 59 -5.70 4.65 -13.68
CA GLY A 59 -7.10 4.36 -13.40
C GLY A 59 -7.40 2.90 -13.09
N ALA A 60 -6.40 2.00 -13.12
CA ALA A 60 -6.55 0.63 -12.68
C ALA A 60 -6.88 0.57 -11.18
N GLU A 61 -7.73 -0.37 -10.80
CA GLU A 61 -8.03 -0.63 -9.40
C GLU A 61 -6.89 -1.45 -8.80
N VAL A 62 -6.40 -1.01 -7.65
CA VAL A 62 -5.37 -1.72 -6.89
C VAL A 62 -5.92 -2.07 -5.52
N THR A 63 -5.60 -3.28 -5.08
CA THR A 63 -5.80 -3.72 -3.71
C THR A 63 -4.46 -3.81 -3.02
N VAL A 64 -4.38 -3.44 -1.75
CA VAL A 64 -3.21 -3.66 -0.89
C VAL A 64 -3.50 -4.84 0.03
N ASP A 65 -2.59 -5.79 0.06
CA ASP A 65 -2.61 -6.90 1.01
C ASP A 65 -2.45 -6.37 2.43
N LEU A 66 -3.42 -6.65 3.30
CA LEU A 66 -3.46 -6.11 4.65
C LEU A 66 -2.31 -6.62 5.53
N ARG A 67 -1.77 -7.82 5.27
CA ARG A 67 -0.62 -8.31 6.05
C ARG A 67 0.63 -7.49 5.74
N SER A 68 0.86 -7.19 4.45
CA SER A 68 1.96 -6.29 4.07
C SER A 68 1.78 -4.90 4.68
N LEU A 69 0.55 -4.37 4.71
CA LEU A 69 0.25 -3.10 5.37
C LEU A 69 0.53 -3.15 6.88
N ASP A 70 0.11 -4.22 7.56
CA ASP A 70 0.35 -4.43 8.98
C ASP A 70 1.84 -4.53 9.30
N GLU A 71 2.63 -5.20 8.46
CA GLU A 71 4.09 -5.29 8.60
C GLU A 71 4.75 -3.91 8.49
N VAL A 72 4.39 -3.13 7.46
CA VAL A 72 4.90 -1.76 7.26
C VAL A 72 4.54 -0.88 8.45
N VAL A 73 3.27 -0.86 8.86
CA VAL A 73 2.82 -0.01 9.97
C VAL A 73 3.40 -0.49 11.29
N SER A 74 3.50 -1.80 11.54
CA SER A 74 4.10 -2.34 12.75
C SER A 74 5.55 -1.89 12.90
N HIS A 75 6.30 -1.93 11.80
CA HIS A 75 7.66 -1.44 11.73
C HIS A 75 7.72 0.06 12.06
N LEU A 76 6.91 0.88 11.41
CA LEU A 76 6.89 2.34 11.59
C LEU A 76 6.45 2.77 13.00
N LEU A 77 5.53 2.04 13.63
CA LEU A 77 5.06 2.26 15.00
C LEU A 77 6.03 1.71 16.07
N GLY A 78 6.92 0.80 15.69
CA GLY A 78 7.77 0.05 16.61
C GLY A 78 7.01 -0.94 17.51
N ARG A 79 5.81 -1.38 17.10
CA ARG A 79 4.95 -2.31 17.86
C ARG A 79 4.05 -3.09 16.90
N ALA A 80 3.56 -4.26 17.31
CA ALA A 80 2.63 -5.04 16.49
C ALA A 80 1.30 -4.31 16.29
N VAL A 81 0.73 -4.44 15.09
CA VAL A 81 -0.62 -3.98 14.75
C VAL A 81 -1.33 -5.00 13.87
N THR A 82 -2.66 -4.97 13.93
CA THR A 82 -3.54 -5.57 12.93
C THR A 82 -4.59 -4.54 12.57
N LEU A 83 -4.59 -4.09 11.33
CA LEU A 83 -5.40 -2.99 10.82
C LEU A 83 -6.61 -3.50 10.03
N TYR A 84 -7.71 -2.76 10.12
CA TYR A 84 -8.94 -3.01 9.39
C TYR A 84 -9.40 -1.74 8.68
N PRO A 85 -8.81 -1.39 7.52
CA PRO A 85 -9.24 -0.25 6.72
C PRO A 85 -10.69 -0.44 6.27
N ASN A 86 -11.55 0.54 6.51
CA ASN A 86 -13.00 0.49 6.28
C ASN A 86 -13.76 -0.57 7.12
N GLY A 87 -13.17 -1.08 8.20
CA GLY A 87 -13.81 -1.98 9.16
C GLY A 87 -13.38 -3.45 9.04
N GLN A 88 -13.75 -4.27 10.03
CA GLN A 88 -13.24 -5.63 10.23
C GLN A 88 -13.65 -6.64 9.15
N GLU A 89 -14.71 -6.36 8.39
CA GLU A 89 -15.18 -7.21 7.30
C GLU A 89 -14.38 -7.01 6.00
N VAL A 90 -13.52 -5.99 5.94
CA VAL A 90 -12.75 -5.62 4.76
C VAL A 90 -11.40 -6.32 4.78
N CYS A 91 -11.10 -7.06 3.71
CA CYS A 91 -9.87 -7.86 3.59
C CYS A 91 -8.76 -7.19 2.77
N ALA A 92 -8.99 -6.00 2.21
CA ALA A 92 -8.00 -5.25 1.44
C ALA A 92 -8.33 -3.76 1.37
N LEU A 93 -7.31 -2.91 1.32
CA LEU A 93 -7.48 -1.49 0.99
C LEU A 93 -7.52 -1.34 -0.53
N VAL A 94 -8.60 -0.75 -1.07
CA VAL A 94 -8.84 -0.64 -2.52
C VAL A 94 -8.88 0.83 -2.96
N PHE A 95 -8.18 1.16 -4.04
CA PHE A 95 -8.18 2.49 -4.65
C PHE A 95 -7.76 2.42 -6.12
N ARG A 96 -7.69 3.56 -6.80
CA ARG A 96 -7.23 3.63 -8.20
C ARG A 96 -5.91 4.36 -8.30
N LEU A 97 -5.03 3.86 -9.17
CA LEU A 97 -3.77 4.53 -9.46
C LEU A 97 -4.00 5.79 -10.30
N THR A 98 -3.28 6.85 -9.96
CA THR A 98 -3.23 8.10 -10.73
C THR A 98 -1.84 8.33 -11.30
N ALA A 99 -1.73 9.24 -12.28
CA ALA A 99 -0.44 9.62 -12.82
C ALA A 99 0.35 10.45 -11.81
N SER A 100 1.68 10.26 -11.78
CA SER A 100 2.58 11.08 -10.99
C SER A 100 3.81 11.49 -11.80
N PRO A 101 4.60 12.48 -11.34
CA PRO A 101 5.87 12.82 -11.97
C PRO A 101 6.90 11.67 -12.00
N GLN A 102 6.86 10.73 -11.05
CA GLN A 102 7.78 9.58 -11.00
C GLN A 102 7.25 8.36 -11.77
N GLY A 103 5.94 8.29 -12.01
CA GLY A 103 5.29 7.21 -12.72
C GLY A 103 3.82 7.11 -12.30
N VAL A 104 3.58 6.52 -11.12
CA VAL A 104 2.23 6.31 -10.59
C VAL A 104 2.13 6.81 -9.16
N HIS A 105 0.92 7.24 -8.80
CA HIS A 105 0.58 7.74 -7.48
C HIS A 105 -0.41 6.79 -6.82
N PHE A 106 -0.03 6.31 -5.64
CA PHE A 106 -0.87 5.52 -4.74
C PHE A 106 -1.47 6.48 -3.72
N ALA A 107 -2.74 6.82 -3.91
CA ALA A 107 -3.48 7.72 -3.03
C ALA A 107 -4.68 6.99 -2.44
N ALA A 108 -4.69 6.82 -1.13
CA ALA A 108 -5.78 6.20 -0.41
C ALA A 108 -6.01 6.90 0.93
N THR A 109 -7.27 7.10 1.27
CA THR A 109 -7.68 7.58 2.60
C THR A 109 -8.84 6.73 3.06
N ALA A 110 -8.73 6.16 4.25
CA ALA A 110 -9.77 5.32 4.83
C ALA A 110 -9.83 5.51 6.35
N PRO A 111 -11.04 5.48 6.96
CA PRO A 111 -11.13 5.17 8.38
C PRO A 111 -10.54 3.77 8.62
N CYS A 112 -9.79 3.61 9.70
CA CYS A 112 -9.04 2.41 10.00
C CYS A 112 -9.32 2.00 11.45
N ASP A 113 -9.97 0.86 11.61
CA ASP A 113 -10.09 0.19 12.90
C ASP A 113 -8.88 -0.72 13.12
N TRP A 114 -8.73 -1.30 14.31
CA TRP A 114 -7.61 -2.18 14.62
C TRP A 114 -7.98 -3.23 15.68
N ASP A 115 -7.13 -4.24 15.82
CA ASP A 115 -7.29 -5.24 16.88
C ASP A 115 -7.04 -4.62 18.27
N ARG A 116 -8.11 -4.49 19.05
CA ARG A 116 -8.09 -3.88 20.38
C ARG A 116 -7.30 -4.68 21.41
N TYR A 117 -7.09 -5.98 21.18
CA TYR A 117 -6.28 -6.81 22.08
C TYR A 117 -4.79 -6.45 22.00
N LEU A 118 -4.34 -5.83 20.91
CA LEU A 118 -2.95 -5.39 20.74
C LEU A 118 -2.64 -4.06 21.41
N GLN A 119 -3.66 -3.35 21.93
CA GLN A 119 -3.52 -2.03 22.59
C GLN A 119 -2.69 -1.04 21.75
N THR A 120 -2.86 -1.05 20.43
CA THR A 120 -2.06 -0.23 19.50
C THR A 120 -2.23 1.26 19.76
N PHE A 121 -3.46 1.71 20.00
CA PHE A 121 -3.81 3.10 20.33
C PHE A 121 -4.62 3.17 21.64
N ASP A 122 -4.47 4.28 22.36
CA ASP A 122 -5.04 4.50 23.70
C ASP A 122 -6.50 5.00 23.69
N HIS A 123 -7.23 4.83 22.58
CA HIS A 123 -8.60 5.30 22.41
C HIS A 123 -9.49 4.26 21.72
N ASP A 124 -10.80 4.48 21.72
CA ASP A 124 -11.83 3.50 21.30
C ASP A 124 -12.43 3.77 19.91
N HIS A 125 -12.15 4.91 19.29
CA HIS A 125 -12.65 5.27 17.96
C HIS A 125 -11.62 4.99 16.84
N PRO A 126 -12.05 4.70 15.60
CA PRO A 126 -11.16 4.51 14.45
C PRO A 126 -10.22 5.71 14.21
N VAL A 127 -9.04 5.45 13.64
CA VAL A 127 -8.09 6.47 13.15
C VAL A 127 -8.20 6.64 11.64
N THR A 128 -7.64 7.71 11.08
CA THR A 128 -7.51 7.85 9.62
C THR A 128 -6.19 7.23 9.16
N LEU A 129 -6.26 6.29 8.21
CA LEU A 129 -5.11 5.84 7.42
C LEU A 129 -5.04 6.67 6.13
N GLU A 130 -3.88 7.23 5.84
CA GLU A 130 -3.60 7.90 4.58
C GLU A 130 -2.31 7.34 3.95
N LEU A 131 -2.42 6.93 2.68
CA LEU A 131 -1.30 6.63 1.81
C LEU A 131 -1.24 7.72 0.75
N ASP A 132 -0.11 8.41 0.66
CA ASP A 132 0.18 9.41 -0.36
C ASP A 132 1.57 9.11 -0.93
N ILE A 133 1.65 8.14 -1.85
CA ILE A 133 2.93 7.56 -2.28
C ILE A 133 3.14 7.77 -3.78
N ASP A 134 4.11 8.63 -4.09
CA ASP A 134 4.63 8.85 -5.44
C ASP A 134 5.70 7.80 -5.75
N ALA A 135 5.43 6.89 -6.70
CA ALA A 135 6.24 5.72 -6.99
C ALA A 135 6.76 5.69 -8.42
N ALA A 136 8.04 5.36 -8.56
CA ALA A 136 8.66 5.10 -9.85
C ALA A 136 8.39 3.67 -10.29
N LEU A 137 7.92 3.47 -11.53
CA LEU A 137 7.81 2.13 -12.12
C LEU A 137 9.22 1.64 -12.51
N THR A 138 9.73 0.64 -11.79
CA THR A 138 11.07 0.08 -12.05
C THR A 138 11.06 -1.10 -12.99
N ALA A 139 9.97 -1.89 -13.00
CA ALA A 139 9.81 -3.01 -13.90
C ALA A 139 8.33 -3.40 -14.08
N LEU A 140 8.01 -3.86 -15.30
CA LEU A 140 6.72 -4.44 -15.67
C LEU A 140 6.99 -5.76 -16.39
N HIS A 141 6.49 -6.86 -15.84
CA HIS A 141 6.64 -8.22 -16.37
C HIS A 141 5.27 -8.75 -16.86
N PRO A 142 4.77 -8.31 -18.02
CA PRO A 142 3.45 -8.74 -18.47
C PRO A 142 3.49 -10.20 -18.91
N GLY A 143 2.91 -11.10 -18.10
CA GLY A 143 2.59 -12.48 -18.47
C GLY A 143 3.78 -13.36 -18.91
N ARG A 144 5.01 -13.01 -18.53
CA ARG A 144 6.20 -13.80 -18.82
C ARG A 144 6.87 -14.17 -17.50
N LEU A 145 6.53 -15.36 -17.00
CA LEU A 145 7.45 -16.05 -16.10
C LEU A 145 8.77 -16.29 -16.87
N PRO A 146 9.95 -16.12 -16.23
CA PRO A 146 11.20 -16.59 -16.79
C PRO A 146 11.17 -18.11 -17.05
#